data_AF-A0AAV0UQV4-F1
#
_entry.id   AF-A0AAV0UQV4-F1
#
_cell.length_a   1.000
_cell.length_b   1.000
_cell.length_c   1.000
_cell.angle_alpha   90.00
_cell.angle_beta   90.00
_cell.angle_gamma   90.00
#
_symmetry.space_group_name_H-M   'P 1'
#
loop_
_entity.id
_entity.type
_entity.pdbx_description
1 polymer ?
#
loop_
_entity_poly.entity_id
_entity_poly.type
_entity_poly.pdbx_seq_one_letter_code
_entity_poly.pdbx_strand_id
1 'polypeptide(L)'
;MTDVALQQVRRQVCEAQEQWRRASTDDVEAKMPFVTLSYAQSIDGSLAVERGKPTLLSGRASLKMTHMLRTLHDGILVGVGTVVADNPSLNARLAEGRNPQPIIIDTHLRCPTTIKLFTSPTCERPVIIYGRGSSDPEILDRRRALETLGATVVESETALGTDGRDHVDLRCAFRIARQNGICSIMVEGGSAILTSCLESVAPRQLIDIVVVTIAPIFIGGLRAVHKLLTPAGPTSTAAGPTFPRLLHPRFHVLDEDVVVVGHLDGY
;
A
#
# COMPACT_ATOMS: atom_id res chain seq x y z
N MET A 1 -8.10 -27.73 -0.37
CA MET A 1 -8.93 -26.60 0.11
C MET A 1 -8.20 -25.27 -0.03
N THR A 2 -6.96 -25.16 0.45
CA THR A 2 -6.12 -23.96 0.32
C THR A 2 -5.98 -23.42 -1.11
N ASP A 3 -5.72 -24.28 -2.11
CA ASP A 3 -5.63 -23.83 -3.51
C ASP A 3 -6.94 -23.26 -4.05
N VAL A 4 -8.09 -23.80 -3.61
CA VAL A 4 -9.40 -23.27 -4.00
C VAL A 4 -9.60 -21.87 -3.43
N ALA A 5 -9.30 -21.67 -2.14
CA ALA A 5 -9.36 -20.37 -1.48
C ALA A 5 -8.41 -19.35 -2.15
N LEU A 6 -7.19 -19.76 -2.49
CA LEU A 6 -6.23 -18.92 -3.22
C LEU A 6 -6.79 -18.45 -4.58
N GLN A 7 -7.38 -19.36 -5.35
CA GLN A 7 -8.01 -19.03 -6.63
C GLN A 7 -9.26 -18.15 -6.46
N GLN A 8 -10.01 -18.30 -5.37
CA GLN A 8 -11.14 -17.44 -5.05
C GLN A 8 -10.70 -16.01 -4.75
N VAL A 9 -9.63 -15.81 -3.97
CA VAL A 9 -9.03 -14.48 -3.73
C VAL A 9 -8.54 -13.87 -5.04
N ARG A 10 -7.80 -14.64 -5.86
CA ARG A 10 -7.34 -14.21 -7.19
C ARG A 10 -8.50 -13.67 -8.03
N ARG A 11 -9.56 -14.48 -8.14
CA ARG A 11 -10.74 -14.14 -8.93
C ARG A 11 -11.40 -12.85 -8.45
N GLN A 12 -11.56 -12.66 -7.14
CA GLN A 12 -12.18 -11.44 -6.59
C GLN A 12 -11.41 -10.17 -6.95
N VAL A 13 -10.07 -10.21 -6.85
CA VAL A 13 -9.24 -9.06 -7.24
C VAL A 13 -9.28 -8.83 -8.75
N CYS A 14 -9.22 -9.88 -9.56
CA CYS A 14 -9.36 -9.76 -11.02
C CYS A 14 -10.73 -9.20 -11.45
N GLU A 15 -11.81 -9.67 -10.84
CA GLU A 15 -13.18 -9.18 -11.10
C GLU A 15 -13.29 -7.69 -10.74
N ALA A 16 -12.73 -7.27 -9.60
CA ALA A 16 -12.70 -5.86 -9.20
C ALA A 16 -11.90 -4.99 -10.20
N GLN A 17 -10.73 -5.47 -10.65
CA GLN A 17 -9.93 -4.78 -11.69
C GLN A 17 -10.67 -4.68 -13.02
N GLU A 18 -11.43 -5.70 -13.42
CA GLU A 18 -12.25 -5.67 -14.63
C GLU A 18 -13.42 -4.69 -14.52
N GLN A 19 -14.13 -4.69 -13.39
CA GLN A 19 -15.21 -3.76 -13.13
C GLN A 19 -14.70 -2.31 -13.15
N TRP A 20 -13.57 -2.07 -12.48
CA TRP A 20 -12.90 -0.77 -12.50
C TRP A 20 -12.51 -0.34 -13.91
N ARG A 21 -11.92 -1.24 -14.73
CA ARG A 21 -11.58 -0.94 -16.13
C ARG A 21 -12.81 -0.57 -16.97
N ARG A 22 -13.92 -1.30 -16.81
CA ARG A 22 -15.18 -1.01 -17.52
C ARG A 22 -15.82 0.31 -17.09
N ALA A 23 -15.74 0.65 -15.80
CA ALA A 23 -16.24 1.93 -15.30
C ALA A 23 -15.33 3.11 -15.74
N SER A 24 -14.04 2.84 -15.94
CA SER A 24 -13.04 3.84 -16.30
C SER A 24 -13.01 4.20 -17.79
N THR A 25 -13.59 3.38 -18.69
CA THR A 25 -13.57 3.64 -20.14
C THR A 25 -14.48 4.78 -20.59
N ASP A 26 -15.44 5.21 -19.76
CA ASP A 26 -16.32 6.35 -20.03
C ASP A 26 -15.71 7.70 -19.60
N ASP A 27 -14.61 7.66 -18.83
CA ASP A 27 -13.86 8.82 -18.40
C ASP A 27 -12.50 8.80 -19.13
N VAL A 28 -12.38 9.59 -20.21
CA VAL A 28 -11.15 9.73 -21.03
C VAL A 28 -9.93 10.16 -20.17
N GLU A 29 -10.20 10.53 -18.91
CA GLU A 29 -9.24 10.82 -17.85
C GLU A 29 -9.41 9.89 -16.62
N ALA A 30 -9.34 8.56 -16.75
CA ALA A 30 -9.06 7.71 -15.60
C ALA A 30 -7.63 7.98 -15.06
N LYS A 31 -7.51 9.11 -14.34
CA LYS A 31 -6.28 9.73 -13.79
C LYS A 31 -5.69 8.93 -12.64
N MET A 32 -6.42 7.94 -12.13
CA MET A 32 -5.99 7.10 -11.01
C MET A 32 -5.72 5.67 -11.51
N PRO A 33 -4.81 4.93 -10.88
CA PRO A 33 -4.70 3.49 -11.03
C PRO A 33 -5.78 2.78 -10.19
N PHE A 34 -6.05 1.52 -10.49
CA PHE A 34 -6.75 0.62 -9.57
C PHE A 34 -5.87 0.32 -8.36
N VAL A 35 -6.37 0.47 -7.14
CA VAL A 35 -5.59 0.32 -5.91
C VAL A 35 -6.14 -0.80 -5.03
N THR A 36 -5.32 -1.82 -4.81
CA THR A 36 -5.54 -2.85 -3.79
C THR A 36 -4.76 -2.50 -2.52
N LEU A 37 -5.43 -2.31 -1.39
CA LEU A 37 -4.78 -2.21 -0.09
C LEU A 37 -4.62 -3.62 0.50
N SER A 38 -3.39 -4.06 0.76
CA SER A 38 -3.14 -5.40 1.30
C SER A 38 -2.19 -5.38 2.49
N TYR A 39 -2.58 -6.03 3.59
CA TYR A 39 -1.72 -6.16 4.77
C TYR A 39 -2.06 -7.42 5.58
N ALA A 40 -1.12 -7.81 6.44
CA ALA A 40 -1.29 -8.88 7.41
C ALA A 40 -1.29 -8.31 8.83
N GLN A 41 -2.11 -8.86 9.71
CA GLN A 41 -2.18 -8.53 11.12
C GLN A 41 -2.35 -9.78 11.98
N SER A 42 -1.97 -9.69 13.25
CA SER A 42 -2.37 -10.62 14.30
C SER A 42 -3.87 -10.51 14.59
N ILE A 43 -4.45 -11.45 15.35
CA ILE A 43 -5.89 -11.43 15.67
C ILE A 43 -6.30 -10.21 16.50
N ASP A 44 -5.35 -9.67 17.28
CA ASP A 44 -5.48 -8.43 18.05
C ASP A 44 -5.07 -7.16 17.26
N GLY A 45 -4.89 -7.29 15.94
CA GLY A 45 -4.73 -6.15 15.02
C GLY A 45 -3.32 -5.58 14.92
N SER A 46 -2.28 -6.35 15.28
CA SER A 46 -0.89 -5.93 15.24
C SER A 46 -0.20 -6.25 13.91
N LEU A 47 0.45 -5.25 13.29
CA LEU A 47 1.24 -5.45 12.05
C LEU A 47 2.66 -5.97 12.30
N ALA A 48 3.17 -5.82 13.53
CA ALA A 48 4.50 -6.26 13.93
C ALA A 48 4.58 -6.43 15.45
N VAL A 49 5.60 -7.15 15.94
CA VAL A 49 5.91 -7.25 17.39
C VAL A 49 6.35 -5.91 17.96
N GLU A 50 7.18 -5.18 17.21
CA GLU A 50 7.65 -3.84 17.56
C GLU A 50 7.58 -2.95 16.32
N ARG A 51 7.37 -1.65 16.53
CA ARG A 51 7.31 -0.68 15.44
C ARG A 51 8.65 -0.64 14.70
N GLY A 52 8.60 -0.91 13.39
CA GLY A 52 9.78 -0.87 12.53
C GLY A 52 10.68 -2.11 12.61
N LYS A 53 10.19 -3.21 13.18
CA LYS A 53 10.86 -4.52 13.08
C LYS A 53 10.04 -5.48 12.20
N PRO A 54 10.69 -6.24 11.30
CA PRO A 54 10.01 -7.23 10.50
C PRO A 54 9.42 -8.32 11.40
N THR A 55 8.16 -8.68 11.16
CA THR A 55 7.48 -9.77 11.85
C THR A 55 6.79 -10.64 10.82
N LEU A 56 7.12 -11.93 10.80
CA LEU A 56 6.41 -12.87 9.96
C LEU A 56 5.09 -13.24 10.64
N LEU A 57 4.01 -12.61 10.22
CA LEU A 57 2.65 -12.89 10.72
C LEU A 57 1.99 -14.02 9.93
N SER A 58 2.03 -13.93 8.61
CA SER A 58 1.30 -14.80 7.71
C SER A 58 1.92 -16.18 7.57
N GLY A 59 1.05 -17.20 7.48
CA GLY A 59 1.41 -18.56 7.11
C GLY A 59 1.85 -18.69 5.65
N ARG A 60 2.27 -19.91 5.28
CA ARG A 60 2.85 -20.21 3.95
C ARG A 60 1.87 -19.95 2.81
N ALA A 61 0.62 -20.38 2.96
CA ALA A 61 -0.41 -20.14 1.93
C ALA A 61 -0.72 -18.66 1.73
N SER A 62 -0.85 -17.90 2.81
CA SER A 62 -1.05 -16.45 2.76
C SER A 62 0.14 -15.71 2.15
N LEU A 63 1.38 -16.14 2.44
CA LEU A 63 2.56 -15.58 1.79
C LEU A 63 2.55 -15.86 0.27
N LYS A 64 2.17 -17.08 -0.14
CA LYS A 64 1.96 -17.41 -1.57
C LYS A 64 0.88 -16.54 -2.20
N MET A 65 -0.22 -16.28 -1.47
CA MET A 65 -1.27 -15.35 -1.89
C MET A 65 -0.74 -13.93 -2.08
N THR A 66 0.01 -13.36 -1.13
CA THR A 66 0.62 -12.03 -1.28
C THR A 66 1.49 -11.96 -2.54
N HIS A 67 2.33 -12.96 -2.78
CA HIS A 67 3.14 -13.02 -4.00
C HIS A 67 2.31 -13.15 -5.27
N MET A 68 1.22 -13.92 -5.25
CA MET A 68 0.28 -13.98 -6.35
C MET A 68 -0.39 -12.61 -6.58
N LEU A 69 -0.83 -11.91 -5.54
CA LEU A 69 -1.43 -10.57 -5.67
C LEU A 69 -0.45 -9.59 -6.31
N ARG A 70 0.84 -9.66 -5.97
CA ARG A 70 1.89 -8.86 -6.63
C ARG A 70 1.92 -9.08 -8.15
N THR A 71 1.71 -10.31 -8.62
CA THR A 71 1.67 -10.60 -10.08
C THR A 71 0.44 -10.04 -10.79
N LEU A 72 -0.61 -9.66 -10.05
CA LEU A 72 -1.84 -9.09 -10.60
C LEU A 72 -1.79 -7.56 -10.75
N HIS A 73 -0.69 -6.92 -10.33
CA HIS A 73 -0.57 -5.46 -10.30
C HIS A 73 0.66 -5.01 -11.09
N ASP A 74 0.56 -3.82 -11.70
CA ASP A 74 1.68 -3.20 -12.42
C ASP A 74 2.71 -2.61 -11.44
N GLY A 75 2.26 -2.14 -10.28
CA GLY A 75 3.10 -1.55 -9.25
C GLY A 75 2.83 -2.09 -7.84
N ILE A 76 3.86 -2.03 -6.98
CA ILE A 76 3.76 -2.30 -5.55
C ILE A 76 4.27 -1.08 -4.79
N LEU A 77 3.44 -0.53 -3.91
CA LEU A 77 3.75 0.69 -3.17
C LEU A 77 3.96 0.40 -1.69
N VAL A 78 5.05 0.93 -1.15
CA VAL A 78 5.36 0.92 0.29
C VAL A 78 5.85 2.30 0.74
N GLY A 79 5.75 2.58 2.03
CA GLY A 79 6.43 3.74 2.62
C GLY A 79 7.91 3.46 2.88
N VAL A 80 8.75 4.51 2.88
CA VAL A 80 10.18 4.39 3.21
C VAL A 80 10.43 3.76 4.58
N GLY A 81 9.52 3.94 5.54
CA GLY A 81 9.62 3.29 6.86
C GLY A 81 9.67 1.77 6.77
N THR A 82 8.87 1.17 5.88
CA THR A 82 8.89 -0.28 5.61
C THR A 82 10.19 -0.70 4.93
N VAL A 83 10.70 0.11 4.00
CA VAL A 83 11.96 -0.16 3.30
C VAL A 83 13.14 -0.17 4.27
N VAL A 84 13.20 0.80 5.18
CA VAL A 84 14.24 0.92 6.20
C VAL A 84 14.15 -0.22 7.23
N ALA A 85 12.94 -0.57 7.65
CA ALA A 85 12.70 -1.63 8.64
C ALA A 85 13.01 -3.03 8.10
N ASP A 86 12.47 -3.36 6.92
CA ASP A 86 12.37 -4.75 6.47
C ASP A 86 13.33 -5.07 5.32
N ASN A 87 13.89 -4.05 4.66
CA ASN A 87 14.70 -4.16 3.45
C ASN A 87 14.10 -5.21 2.45
N PRO A 88 12.84 -5.02 2.01
CA PRO A 88 12.12 -6.01 1.23
C PRO A 88 12.60 -6.04 -0.22
N SER A 89 12.45 -7.21 -0.87
CA SER A 89 12.73 -7.35 -2.30
C SER A 89 11.58 -6.89 -3.21
N LEU A 90 10.37 -6.76 -2.66
CA LEU A 90 9.14 -6.35 -3.37
C LEU A 90 8.85 -7.10 -4.68
N ASN A 91 9.37 -8.33 -4.82
CA ASN A 91 9.19 -9.18 -5.99
C ASN A 91 8.13 -10.27 -5.77
N ALA A 92 7.72 -10.93 -6.83
CA ALA A 92 6.69 -11.96 -6.85
C ALA A 92 7.25 -13.41 -6.82
N ARG A 93 8.43 -13.64 -6.25
CA ARG A 93 9.19 -14.92 -6.33
C ARG A 93 8.49 -16.23 -5.92
N LEU A 94 7.34 -16.19 -5.25
CA LEU A 94 6.58 -17.39 -4.85
C LEU A 94 5.35 -17.66 -5.74
N ALA A 95 5.18 -16.89 -6.81
CA ALA A 95 4.12 -17.04 -7.78
C ALA A 95 4.67 -16.85 -9.20
N GLU A 96 4.04 -17.49 -10.18
CA GLU A 96 4.34 -17.27 -11.58
C GLU A 96 3.70 -15.96 -12.07
N GLY A 97 4.48 -15.14 -12.77
CA GLY A 97 4.02 -13.87 -13.31
C GLY A 97 5.14 -12.83 -13.35
N ARG A 98 4.78 -11.62 -13.78
CA ARG A 98 5.71 -10.48 -13.81
C ARG A 98 5.86 -9.91 -12.40
N ASN A 99 7.05 -9.38 -12.11
CA ASN A 99 7.24 -8.58 -10.90
C ASN A 99 6.54 -7.23 -11.07
N PRO A 100 5.88 -6.71 -10.03
CA PRO A 100 5.39 -5.34 -10.04
C PRO A 100 6.55 -4.35 -9.92
N GLN A 101 6.39 -3.16 -10.49
CA GLN A 101 7.31 -2.03 -10.32
C GLN A 101 7.29 -1.55 -8.85
N PRO A 102 8.42 -1.59 -8.11
CA PRO A 102 8.48 -1.04 -6.77
C PRO A 102 8.31 0.47 -6.79
N ILE A 103 7.41 0.98 -5.94
CA ILE A 103 7.15 2.39 -5.72
C ILE A 103 7.37 2.68 -4.23
N ILE A 104 8.23 3.65 -3.92
CA ILE A 104 8.53 4.04 -2.55
C ILE A 104 8.04 5.46 -2.33
N ILE A 105 7.18 5.65 -1.34
CA ILE A 105 6.83 6.97 -0.83
C ILE A 105 7.86 7.39 0.22
N ASP A 106 8.65 8.41 -0.11
CA ASP A 106 9.74 8.92 0.73
C ASP A 106 9.82 10.44 0.65
N THR A 107 9.03 11.12 1.49
CA THR A 107 8.93 12.59 1.50
C THR A 107 10.27 13.30 1.52
N HIS A 108 11.30 12.72 2.15
CA HIS A 108 12.60 13.37 2.40
C HIS A 108 13.81 12.61 1.84
N LEU A 109 13.62 11.69 0.88
CA LEU A 109 14.71 10.91 0.24
C LEU A 109 15.67 10.19 1.22
N ARG A 110 15.11 9.65 2.30
CA ARG A 110 15.81 8.88 3.34
C ARG A 110 16.14 7.43 2.94
N CYS A 111 15.65 6.97 1.79
CA CYS A 111 15.83 5.61 1.29
C CYS A 111 17.31 5.20 1.27
N PRO A 112 17.75 4.18 2.04
CA PRO A 112 19.15 3.80 2.07
C PRO A 112 19.63 3.30 0.71
N THR A 113 20.85 3.67 0.31
CA THR A 113 21.45 3.23 -0.96
C THR A 113 21.88 1.76 -0.96
N THR A 114 21.84 1.12 0.21
CA THR A 114 22.29 -0.27 0.46
C THR A 114 21.15 -1.29 0.43
N ILE A 115 19.91 -0.88 0.16
CA ILE A 115 18.77 -1.81 0.15
C ILE A 115 18.83 -2.82 -1.01
N LYS A 116 18.10 -3.93 -0.87
CA LYS A 116 18.01 -5.00 -1.88
C LYS A 116 17.53 -4.49 -3.23
N LEU A 117 16.68 -3.48 -3.27
CA LEU A 117 16.18 -2.90 -4.52
C LEU A 117 17.29 -2.26 -5.38
N PHE A 118 18.43 -1.88 -4.77
CA PHE A 118 19.61 -1.41 -5.50
C PHE A 118 20.68 -2.49 -5.65
N THR A 119 20.82 -3.37 -4.67
CA THR A 119 21.95 -4.30 -4.59
C THR A 119 21.65 -5.70 -5.16
N SER A 120 20.38 -6.11 -5.21
CA SER A 120 20.00 -7.42 -5.73
C SER A 120 19.70 -7.34 -7.23
N PRO A 121 20.22 -8.28 -8.06
CA PRO A 121 19.91 -8.35 -9.48
C PRO A 121 18.49 -8.90 -9.76
N THR A 122 17.84 -9.49 -8.75
CA THR A 122 16.49 -10.07 -8.87
C THR A 122 15.37 -9.07 -8.55
N CYS A 123 15.74 -7.84 -8.21
CA CYS A 123 14.81 -6.78 -7.85
C CYS A 123 14.78 -5.74 -8.97
N GLU A 124 13.57 -5.31 -9.32
CA GLU A 124 13.38 -4.13 -10.16
C GLU A 124 13.86 -2.87 -9.43
N ARG A 125 14.40 -1.90 -10.18
CA ARG A 125 14.81 -0.62 -9.61
C ARG A 125 13.59 0.20 -9.19
N PRO A 126 13.61 0.87 -8.03
CA PRO A 126 12.42 1.53 -7.52
C PRO A 126 12.13 2.87 -8.22
N VAL A 127 10.85 3.20 -8.30
CA VAL A 127 10.38 4.58 -8.45
C VAL A 127 10.25 5.17 -7.06
N ILE A 128 10.94 6.27 -6.76
CA ILE A 128 10.88 6.95 -5.47
C ILE A 128 10.13 8.26 -5.67
N ILE A 129 9.01 8.42 -4.95
CA ILE A 129 8.19 9.63 -4.97
C ILE A 129 8.47 10.41 -3.70
N TYR A 130 8.93 11.66 -3.84
CA TYR A 130 9.29 12.54 -2.73
C TYR A 130 8.50 13.84 -2.74
N GLY A 131 8.50 14.55 -1.61
CA GLY A 131 7.73 15.77 -1.43
C GLY A 131 8.39 16.98 -2.10
N ARG A 132 7.59 17.77 -2.81
CA ARG A 132 7.99 19.05 -3.39
C ARG A 132 8.42 20.02 -2.29
N GLY A 133 9.40 20.85 -2.61
CA GLY A 133 9.63 22.08 -1.84
C GLY A 133 10.94 22.13 -1.07
N SER A 134 11.93 21.31 -1.44
CA SER A 134 13.28 21.51 -0.92
C SER A 134 14.27 21.86 -2.01
N SER A 135 14.64 23.15 -2.05
CA SER A 135 15.85 23.64 -2.74
C SER A 135 17.12 23.32 -1.94
N ASP A 136 17.01 22.51 -0.88
CA ASP A 136 18.13 22.10 -0.05
C ASP A 136 19.15 21.31 -0.90
N PRO A 137 20.41 21.76 -0.95
CA PRO A 137 21.48 21.04 -1.62
C PRO A 137 21.59 19.57 -1.20
N GLU A 138 21.32 19.24 0.08
CA GLU A 138 21.40 17.86 0.57
C GLU A 138 20.35 16.96 -0.11
N ILE A 139 19.14 17.45 -0.30
CA ILE A 139 18.05 16.70 -0.97
C ILE A 139 18.38 16.50 -2.46
N LEU A 140 18.98 17.51 -3.12
CA LEU A 140 19.43 17.37 -4.51
C LEU A 140 20.56 16.35 -4.67
N ASP A 141 21.51 16.33 -3.73
CA ASP A 141 22.59 15.34 -3.72
C ASP A 141 22.06 13.93 -3.46
N ARG A 142 21.13 13.79 -2.51
CA ARG A 142 20.45 12.52 -2.24
C ARG A 142 19.66 12.02 -3.45
N ARG A 143 18.95 12.91 -4.14
CA ARG A 143 18.25 12.60 -5.40
C ARG A 143 19.23 12.05 -6.44
N ARG A 144 20.32 12.78 -6.71
CA ARG A 144 21.35 12.34 -7.69
C ARG A 144 21.97 11.00 -7.32
N ALA A 145 22.26 10.78 -6.04
CA ALA A 145 22.80 9.51 -5.57
C ALA A 145 21.84 8.34 -5.82
N LEU A 146 20.53 8.52 -5.60
CA LEU A 146 19.52 7.50 -5.87
C LEU A 146 19.34 7.25 -7.37
N GLU A 147 19.31 8.32 -8.18
CA GLU A 147 19.23 8.21 -9.65
C GLU A 147 20.46 7.49 -10.24
N THR A 148 21.65 7.72 -9.69
CA THR A 148 22.89 7.02 -10.10
C THR A 148 22.82 5.51 -9.85
N LEU A 149 22.05 5.07 -8.85
CA LEU A 149 21.80 3.66 -8.57
C LEU A 149 20.68 3.06 -9.45
N GLY A 150 20.13 3.85 -10.37
CA GLY A 150 19.09 3.46 -11.30
C GLY A 150 17.67 3.67 -10.78
N ALA A 151 17.48 4.36 -9.64
CA ALA A 151 16.13 4.75 -9.22
C ALA A 151 15.54 5.79 -10.19
N THR A 152 14.25 5.71 -10.46
CA THR A 152 13.53 6.86 -11.02
C THR A 152 13.03 7.72 -9.86
N VAL A 153 13.49 8.95 -9.72
CA VAL A 153 13.11 9.83 -8.60
C VAL A 153 12.17 10.93 -9.11
N VAL A 154 10.95 10.97 -8.57
CA VAL A 154 9.88 11.85 -9.03
C VAL A 154 9.36 12.71 -7.90
N GLU A 155 9.21 14.00 -8.16
CA GLU A 155 8.66 14.95 -7.21
C GLU A 155 7.13 14.92 -7.23
N SER A 156 6.51 15.03 -6.06
CA SER A 156 5.05 15.10 -5.89
C SER A 156 4.69 16.25 -4.95
N GLU A 157 3.48 16.79 -5.10
CA GLU A 157 2.92 17.70 -4.10
C GLU A 157 2.88 17.06 -2.71
N THR A 158 2.97 17.91 -1.70
CA THR A 158 2.83 17.53 -0.29
C THR A 158 1.47 17.97 0.28
N ALA A 159 1.04 17.26 1.31
CA ALA A 159 -0.08 17.62 2.15
C ALA A 159 0.34 17.55 3.62
N LEU A 160 -0.20 18.44 4.45
CA LEU A 160 0.05 18.43 5.88
C LEU A 160 -0.57 17.17 6.50
N GLY A 161 0.29 16.30 7.01
CA GLY A 161 -0.12 15.12 7.73
C GLY A 161 -0.71 15.46 9.08
N THR A 162 -1.42 14.50 9.64
CA THR A 162 -2.03 14.67 10.96
C THR A 162 -0.99 14.79 12.08
N ASP A 163 0.27 14.42 11.85
CA ASP A 163 1.40 14.62 12.75
C ASP A 163 2.03 16.02 12.65
N GLY A 164 1.41 16.93 11.87
CA GLY A 164 1.86 18.31 11.71
C GLY A 164 3.07 18.47 10.80
N ARG A 165 3.44 17.42 10.04
CA ARG A 165 4.54 17.46 9.07
C ARG A 165 4.01 17.27 7.66
N ASP A 166 4.72 17.81 6.68
CA ASP A 166 4.39 17.57 5.28
C ASP A 166 4.70 16.12 4.91
N HIS A 167 3.79 15.49 4.18
CA HIS A 167 3.97 14.19 3.56
C HIS A 167 3.58 14.26 2.09
N VAL A 168 4.11 13.36 1.27
CA VAL A 168 3.66 13.20 -0.11
C VAL A 168 2.14 12.99 -0.14
N ASP A 169 1.43 13.77 -0.95
CA ASP A 169 0.01 13.54 -1.24
C ASP A 169 -0.14 12.24 -2.06
N LEU A 170 -0.73 11.21 -1.45
CA LEU A 170 -0.93 9.91 -2.08
C LEU A 170 -1.78 9.99 -3.36
N ARG A 171 -2.74 10.93 -3.45
CA ARG A 171 -3.51 11.12 -4.68
C ARG A 171 -2.61 11.62 -5.81
N CYS A 172 -1.69 12.54 -5.50
CA CYS A 172 -0.71 13.01 -6.47
C CYS A 172 0.26 11.88 -6.85
N ALA A 173 0.75 11.10 -5.88
CA ALA A 173 1.62 9.97 -6.14
C ALA A 173 0.97 8.92 -7.07
N PHE A 174 -0.30 8.58 -6.86
CA PHE A 174 -1.04 7.66 -7.72
C PHE A 174 -1.29 8.23 -9.13
N ARG A 175 -1.58 9.53 -9.26
CA ARG A 175 -1.66 10.19 -10.57
C ARG A 175 -0.34 10.12 -11.34
N ILE A 176 0.78 10.38 -10.66
CA ILE A 176 2.13 10.27 -11.23
C ILE A 176 2.37 8.83 -11.70
N ALA A 177 2.06 7.83 -10.87
CA ALA A 177 2.22 6.42 -11.25
C ALA A 177 1.39 6.09 -12.51
N ARG A 178 0.13 6.55 -12.56
CA ARG A 178 -0.77 6.35 -13.71
C ARG A 178 -0.23 6.97 -15.00
N GLN A 179 0.30 8.19 -14.92
CA GLN A 179 0.93 8.88 -16.05
C GLN A 179 2.17 8.16 -16.58
N ASN A 180 2.85 7.38 -15.73
CA ASN A 180 3.99 6.54 -16.08
C ASN A 180 3.57 5.11 -16.50
N GLY A 181 2.29 4.89 -16.82
CA GLY A 181 1.78 3.62 -17.36
C GLY A 181 1.37 2.57 -16.32
N ILE A 182 1.49 2.86 -15.03
CA ILE A 182 1.08 1.96 -13.95
C ILE A 182 -0.44 2.03 -13.80
N CYS A 183 -1.15 1.01 -14.27
CA CYS A 183 -2.63 1.01 -14.28
C CYS A 183 -3.21 0.41 -12.99
N SER A 184 -2.43 -0.38 -12.26
CA SER A 184 -2.84 -1.05 -11.03
C SER A 184 -1.72 -1.06 -10.00
N ILE A 185 -2.04 -0.76 -8.74
CA ILE A 185 -1.09 -0.67 -7.62
C ILE A 185 -1.58 -1.54 -6.47
N MET A 186 -0.70 -2.40 -5.96
CA MET A 186 -0.87 -3.04 -4.66
C MET A 186 -0.14 -2.21 -3.61
N VAL A 187 -0.86 -1.68 -2.63
CA VAL A 187 -0.28 -0.97 -1.48
C VAL A 187 -0.02 -1.99 -0.38
N GLU A 188 1.26 -2.16 -0.02
CA GLU A 188 1.71 -2.99 1.09
C GLU A 188 2.37 -2.14 2.17
N GLY A 189 2.23 -2.56 3.43
CA GLY A 189 3.16 -2.20 4.51
C GLY A 189 3.11 -0.75 5.02
N GLY A 190 3.38 -0.62 6.32
CA GLY A 190 3.53 0.65 7.02
C GLY A 190 2.20 1.24 7.48
N SER A 191 1.99 1.29 8.79
CA SER A 191 0.77 1.84 9.39
C SER A 191 0.48 3.27 8.95
N ALA A 192 1.50 4.06 8.61
CA ALA A 192 1.34 5.42 8.10
C ALA A 192 0.69 5.48 6.71
N ILE A 193 1.16 4.66 5.75
CA ILE A 193 0.56 4.58 4.41
C ILE A 193 -0.85 3.99 4.50
N LEU A 194 -1.00 2.90 5.25
CA LEU A 194 -2.30 2.28 5.52
C LEU A 194 -3.31 3.30 6.07
N THR A 195 -2.92 4.04 7.10
CA THR A 195 -3.77 5.06 7.72
C THR A 195 -4.11 6.17 6.72
N SER A 196 -3.13 6.67 5.96
CA SER A 196 -3.36 7.73 4.97
C SER A 196 -4.30 7.28 3.83
N CYS A 197 -4.17 6.04 3.34
CA CYS A 197 -5.09 5.50 2.36
C CYS A 197 -6.53 5.39 2.92
N LEU A 198 -6.68 4.98 4.19
CA LEU A 198 -8.00 4.83 4.83
C LEU A 198 -8.62 6.16 5.29
N GLU A 199 -7.80 7.16 5.62
CA GLU A 199 -8.23 8.52 5.97
C GLU A 199 -8.71 9.33 4.76
N SER A 200 -8.34 8.91 3.53
CA SER A 200 -8.74 9.57 2.29
C SER A 200 -10.23 9.33 1.96
N VAL A 201 -11.11 9.83 2.81
CA VAL A 201 -12.56 9.76 2.65
C VAL A 201 -13.05 11.01 1.91
N ALA A 202 -13.81 10.78 0.83
CA ALA A 202 -14.58 11.73 0.01
C ALA A 202 -13.89 13.01 -0.54
N PRO A 203 -14.19 13.43 -1.79
CA PRO A 203 -15.23 12.90 -2.67
C PRO A 203 -14.77 11.74 -3.59
N ARG A 204 -13.50 11.31 -3.54
CA ARG A 204 -13.03 10.13 -4.31
C ARG A 204 -12.10 9.27 -3.48
N GLN A 205 -12.61 8.14 -3.04
CA GLN A 205 -11.88 7.06 -2.38
C GLN A 205 -10.61 6.68 -3.18
N LEU A 206 -9.50 6.45 -2.48
CA LEU A 206 -8.23 6.06 -3.11
C LEU A 206 -8.06 4.54 -3.27
N ILE A 207 -8.85 3.74 -2.56
CA ILE A 207 -8.72 2.29 -2.48
C ILE A 207 -9.96 1.65 -3.13
N ASP A 208 -9.76 0.76 -4.09
CA ASP A 208 -10.85 0.05 -4.76
C ASP A 208 -11.21 -1.26 -4.05
N ILE A 209 -10.20 -1.97 -3.53
CA ILE A 209 -10.36 -3.24 -2.83
C ILE A 209 -9.36 -3.38 -1.69
N VAL A 210 -9.78 -4.05 -0.61
CA VAL A 210 -8.95 -4.35 0.55
C VAL A 210 -8.80 -5.86 0.70
N VAL A 211 -7.58 -6.31 0.97
CA VAL A 211 -7.24 -7.70 1.30
C VAL A 211 -6.51 -7.73 2.65
N VAL A 212 -7.17 -8.23 3.70
CA VAL A 212 -6.60 -8.31 5.04
C VAL A 212 -6.34 -9.77 5.40
N THR A 213 -5.10 -10.10 5.73
CA THR A 213 -4.75 -11.42 6.30
C THR A 213 -4.72 -11.32 7.82
N ILE A 214 -5.46 -12.18 8.51
CA ILE A 214 -5.52 -12.27 9.96
C ILE A 214 -4.88 -13.60 10.37
N ALA A 215 -3.70 -13.51 10.97
CA ALA A 215 -2.98 -14.64 11.52
C ALA A 215 -3.51 -15.00 12.92
N PRO A 216 -3.62 -16.30 13.28
CA PRO A 216 -4.19 -16.76 14.55
C PRO A 216 -3.21 -16.63 15.72
N ILE A 217 -2.56 -15.47 15.86
CA ILE A 217 -1.56 -15.17 16.89
C ILE A 217 -1.94 -13.88 17.62
N PHE A 218 -1.52 -13.77 18.89
CA PHE A 218 -1.62 -12.55 19.70
C PHE A 218 -0.24 -11.93 19.89
N ILE A 219 -0.15 -10.60 19.78
CA ILE A 219 1.14 -9.89 19.92
C ILE A 219 1.13 -8.89 21.08
N GLY A 220 0.04 -8.15 21.31
CA GLY A 220 -0.03 -7.12 22.34
C GLY A 220 -0.58 -5.77 21.90
N GLY A 221 -1.29 -5.71 20.76
CA GLY A 221 -2.12 -4.57 20.38
C GLY A 221 -1.39 -3.36 19.77
N LEU A 222 -0.56 -3.57 18.75
CA LEU A 222 -0.07 -2.48 17.88
C LEU A 222 -1.10 -2.17 16.80
N ARG A 223 -2.07 -1.29 17.09
CA ARG A 223 -3.17 -0.93 16.16
C ARG A 223 -2.69 -0.78 14.71
N ALA A 224 -3.21 -1.62 13.81
CA ALA A 224 -2.94 -1.54 12.38
C ALA A 224 -3.20 -0.14 11.83
N VAL A 225 -4.30 0.47 12.26
CA VAL A 225 -4.67 1.84 11.94
C VAL A 225 -4.72 2.67 13.22
N HIS A 226 -3.83 3.65 13.35
CA HIS A 226 -3.64 4.37 14.60
C HIS A 226 -4.58 5.58 14.75
N LYS A 227 -4.99 6.22 13.63
CA LYS A 227 -5.52 7.60 13.65
C LYS A 227 -6.81 7.87 12.87
N LEU A 228 -7.64 6.86 12.61
CA LEU A 228 -8.99 7.09 12.05
C LEU A 228 -9.96 7.85 12.98
N LEU A 229 -9.57 8.09 14.24
CA LEU A 229 -10.35 8.86 15.21
C LEU A 229 -9.88 10.32 15.16
N THR A 230 -10.50 11.16 14.33
CA THR A 230 -10.48 12.61 14.58
C THR A 230 -11.52 12.89 15.66
N PRO A 231 -11.18 13.56 16.78
CA PRO A 231 -12.21 14.16 17.62
C PRO A 231 -12.98 15.12 16.73
N ALA A 232 -14.30 14.97 16.66
CA ALA A 232 -15.14 16.01 16.10
C ALA A 232 -14.75 17.32 16.78
N GLY A 233 -14.40 18.35 16.00
CA GLY A 233 -14.17 19.68 16.56
C GLY A 233 -15.37 20.12 17.41
N PRO A 234 -15.21 21.10 18.32
CA PRO A 234 -16.23 21.47 19.30
C PRO A 234 -17.56 22.00 18.74
N THR A 235 -17.80 21.91 17.44
CA THR A 235 -18.99 22.40 16.72
C THR A 235 -19.73 21.36 15.89
N SER A 236 -19.43 20.05 15.99
CA SER A 236 -20.20 19.03 15.26
C SER A 236 -21.38 18.48 16.06
N THR A 237 -22.52 19.15 15.99
CA THR A 237 -23.83 18.59 16.36
C THR A 237 -24.51 18.02 15.12
N ALA A 238 -24.09 16.84 14.65
CA ALA A 238 -24.87 15.85 13.88
C ALA A 238 -23.92 14.82 13.24
N ALA A 239 -24.20 13.53 13.47
CA ALA A 239 -23.41 12.35 13.09
C ALA A 239 -22.12 12.13 13.90
N GLY A 240 -22.05 10.99 14.60
CA GLY A 240 -20.82 10.51 15.23
C GLY A 240 -19.74 10.15 14.20
N PRO A 241 -18.53 9.76 14.65
CA PRO A 241 -17.45 9.39 13.73
C PRO A 241 -17.90 8.27 12.79
N THR A 242 -17.81 8.50 11.48
CA THR A 242 -18.00 7.49 10.45
C THR A 242 -16.68 6.77 10.19
N PHE A 243 -16.71 5.44 10.17
CA PHE A 243 -15.53 4.61 9.93
C PHE A 243 -15.63 3.95 8.56
N PRO A 244 -14.53 3.85 7.79
CA PRO A 244 -14.54 3.09 6.54
C PRO A 244 -14.99 1.65 6.79
N ARG A 245 -15.91 1.14 5.97
CA ARG A 245 -16.44 -0.23 6.07
C ARG A 245 -16.11 -1.02 4.82
N LEU A 246 -15.98 -2.34 4.94
CA LEU A 246 -15.94 -3.21 3.77
C LEU A 246 -17.37 -3.52 3.31
N LEU A 247 -17.63 -3.31 2.03
CA LEU A 247 -18.84 -3.72 1.35
C LEU A 247 -18.69 -5.15 0.84
N HIS A 248 -19.72 -5.97 1.08
CA HIS A 248 -19.80 -7.38 0.67
C HIS A 248 -18.55 -8.22 1.00
N PRO A 249 -18.04 -8.18 2.26
CA PRO A 249 -16.80 -8.87 2.60
C PRO A 249 -16.93 -10.38 2.37
N ARG A 250 -15.88 -10.96 1.80
CA ARG A 250 -15.71 -12.39 1.60
C ARG A 250 -14.57 -12.88 2.48
N PHE A 251 -14.73 -14.07 3.03
CA PHE A 251 -13.82 -14.66 3.99
C PHE A 251 -13.29 -15.96 3.42
N HIS A 252 -11.97 -16.13 3.42
CA HIS A 252 -11.29 -17.30 2.92
C HIS A 252 -10.32 -17.81 3.97
N VAL A 253 -10.23 -19.12 4.13
CA VAL A 253 -9.26 -19.74 5.03
C VAL A 253 -8.08 -20.25 4.20
N LEU A 254 -6.88 -19.73 4.49
CA LEU A 254 -5.63 -20.16 3.89
C LEU A 254 -4.76 -20.80 4.96
N ASP A 255 -4.76 -22.13 4.99
CA ASP A 255 -4.22 -22.93 6.09
C ASP A 255 -4.87 -22.53 7.42
N GLU A 256 -4.16 -21.79 8.28
CA GLU A 256 -4.66 -21.34 9.59
C GLU A 256 -5.04 -19.85 9.60
N ASP A 257 -4.71 -19.11 8.53
CA ASP A 257 -5.00 -17.68 8.41
C ASP A 257 -6.41 -17.44 7.84
N VAL A 258 -7.05 -16.37 8.28
CA VAL A 258 -8.30 -15.86 7.68
C VAL A 258 -7.99 -14.66 6.81
N VAL A 259 -8.38 -14.72 5.54
CA VAL A 259 -8.26 -13.63 4.58
C VAL A 259 -9.63 -13.00 4.35
N VAL A 260 -9.73 -11.69 4.58
CA VAL A 260 -10.91 -10.87 4.31
C VAL A 260 -10.66 -10.07 3.04
N VAL A 261 -11.59 -10.16 2.08
CA VAL A 261 -11.55 -9.41 0.82
C VAL A 261 -12.84 -8.61 0.68
N GLY A 262 -12.76 -7.33 0.35
CA GLY A 262 -13.96 -6.52 0.12
C GLY A 262 -13.64 -5.14 -0.46
N HIS A 263 -14.65 -4.49 -1.03
CA HIS A 263 -14.56 -3.10 -1.48
C HIS A 263 -14.70 -2.17 -0.28
N LEU A 264 -14.05 -1.01 -0.31
CA LEU A 264 -14.20 -0.04 0.75
C LEU A 264 -15.45 0.83 0.49
N ASP A 265 -16.19 1.21 1.53
CA ASP A 265 -17.37 2.08 1.43
C ASP A 265 -16.96 3.53 1.15
N GLY A 266 -17.63 4.18 0.19
CA GLY A 266 -17.29 5.50 -0.33
C GLY A 266 -18.22 6.60 0.20
N TYR A 267 -18.41 6.67 1.52
CA TYR A 267 -19.31 7.62 2.20
C TYR A 267 -19.26 9.04 1.67
#